data_AF-A0A969S0S6-F1
#
_entry.id   AF-A0A969S0S6-F1
#
_cell.length_a   1.000
_cell.length_b   1.000
_cell.length_c   1.000
_cell.angle_alpha   90.00
_cell.angle_beta   90.00
_cell.angle_gamma   90.00
#
_symmetry.space_group_name_H-M   'P 1'
#
loop_
_entity.id
_entity.type
_entity.pdbx_description
1 polymer ?
#
loop_
_entity_poly.entity_id
_entity_poly.type
_entity_poly.pdbx_seq_one_letter_code
_entity_poly.pdbx_strand_id
1 'polypeptide(L)' 'MNIAVFITGGTFDKEYNELDGSLYFKKTHVPEMLTLARSLVNTRLTTLMMKDSLLMTESDRKKIANACKRAPESAIVITH' A
#
# COMPACT_ATOMS: atom_id res chain seq x y z
N MET A 1 5.36 -8.82 -17.72
CA MET A 1 4.34 -9.04 -16.67
C MET A 1 4.08 -7.69 -16.02
N ASN A 2 2.81 -7.29 -15.87
CA ASN A 2 2.45 -6.03 -15.19
C ASN A 2 1.73 -6.38 -13.89
N ILE A 3 2.12 -5.76 -12.78
CA ILE A 3 1.58 -6.05 -11.45
C ILE A 3 0.91 -4.79 -10.90
N ALA A 4 -0.34 -4.90 -10.44
CA ALA A 4 -0.97 -3.84 -9.68
C ALA A 4 -0.51 -3.94 -8.21
N VAL A 5 -0.04 -2.83 -7.64
CA VAL A 5 0.28 -2.78 -6.21
C VAL A 5 -0.68 -1.79 -5.55
N PHE A 6 -1.55 -2.32 -4.69
CA PHE A 6 -2.49 -1.52 -3.92
C PHE A 6 -1.96 -1.26 -2.52
N ILE A 7 -1.74 0.00 -2.19
CA ILE A 7 -1.27 0.39 -0.86
C ILE A 7 -2.46 0.68 0.05
N THR A 8 -2.46 0.06 1.23
CA THR A 8 -3.50 0.26 2.25
C THR A 8 -2.99 0.83 3.58
N GLY A 9 -1.67 0.99 3.73
CA GLY A 9 -1.02 1.42 4.96
C GLY A 9 -0.38 0.24 5.69
N GLY A 10 -0.80 0.02 6.94
CA GLY A 10 -0.16 -0.96 7.82
C GLY A 10 1.14 -0.47 8.44
N THR A 11 1.76 -1.30 9.28
CA THR A 11 3.08 -0.99 9.86
C THR A 11 4.14 -0.74 8.79
N PHE A 12 3.95 -1.30 7.60
CA PHE A 12 4.80 -1.10 6.44
C PHE A 12 5.01 0.38 6.06
N ASP A 13 3.99 1.22 6.25
CA ASP A 13 4.02 2.65 5.89
C ASP A 13 3.93 3.61 7.09
N LYS A 14 4.14 3.10 8.32
CA LYS A 14 4.20 3.96 9.52
C LYS A 14 5.60 4.55 9.66
N GLU A 15 5.65 5.86 9.88
CA GLU A 15 6.84 6.56 10.33
C GLU A 15 6.78 6.72 11.85
N TYR A 16 7.94 6.61 12.49
CA TYR A 16 8.11 6.90 13.91
C TYR A 16 8.53 8.37 14.09
N ASN A 17 7.76 9.12 14.87
CA ASN A 17 8.16 10.45 15.28
C ASN A 17 9.11 10.34 16.48
N GLU A 18 10.39 10.61 16.25
CA GLU A 18 11.42 10.54 17.30
C GLU A 18 11.24 11.58 18.41
N LEU A 19 10.44 12.64 18.19
CA LEU A 19 10.22 13.70 19.17
C LEU A 19 9.21 13.31 20.25
N ASP A 20 8.13 12.62 19.88
CA ASP A 20 7.01 12.29 20.78
C ASP A 20 6.68 10.79 20.86
N GLY A 21 7.39 9.96 20.08
CA GLY A 21 7.21 8.52 20.04
C GLY A 21 5.95 8.03 19.32
N SER A 22 5.21 8.93 18.65
CA SER A 22 4.00 8.56 17.91
C SER A 22 4.33 7.87 16.59
N LEU A 23 3.44 6.96 16.18
CA LEU A 23 3.46 6.36 14.85
C LEU A 23 2.40 7.02 13.98
N TYR A 24 2.79 7.50 12.80
CA TYR A 24 1.89 8.19 11.89
C TYR A 24 2.12 7.76 10.44
N PHE A 25 1.12 8.00 9.59
CA PHE A 25 1.22 7.76 8.15
C PHE A 25 1.52 9.08 7.43
N LYS A 26 2.51 9.09 6.53
CA LYS A 26 2.85 10.26 5.73
C LYS A 26 2.67 10.00 4.24
N LYS A 27 3.57 9.20 3.69
CA LYS A 27 3.57 8.73 2.31
C LYS A 27 3.99 7.28 2.33
N THR A 28 3.61 6.55 1.29
CA THR A 28 4.04 5.17 1.17
C THR A 28 5.51 5.06 0.80
N HIS A 29 6.21 4.05 1.33
CA HIS A 29 7.61 3.76 1.00
C HIS A 29 7.76 2.84 -0.22
N VAL A 30 6.65 2.28 -0.74
CA VAL A 30 6.67 1.30 -1.84
C VAL A 30 7.46 1.76 -3.08
N PRO A 31 7.30 2.99 -3.62
CA PRO A 31 8.06 3.43 -4.80
C PRO A 31 9.58 3.45 -4.56
N GLU A 32 9.99 3.89 -3.37
CA GLU A 32 11.40 3.95 -2.98
C GLU A 32 11.97 2.55 -2.78
N MET A 33 11.23 1.67 -2.10
CA MET A 33 11.63 0.28 -1.89
C MET A 33 11.82 -0.49 -3.20
N LEU A 34 10.94 -0.32 -4.18
CA LEU A 34 11.09 -0.94 -5.50
C LEU A 34 12.36 -0.44 -6.21
N THR A 35 12.68 0.84 -6.05
CA THR A 35 13.89 1.45 -6.61
C THR A 35 15.15 0.90 -5.94
N LEU A 36 15.19 0.87 -4.61
CA LEU A 36 16.31 0.35 -3.81
C LEU A 36 16.55 -1.14 -4.06
N ALA A 37 15.49 -1.92 -4.22
CA ALA A 37 15.55 -3.34 -4.57
C ALA A 37 15.95 -3.59 -6.04
N ARG A 38 16.12 -2.53 -6.85
CA ARG A 38 16.40 -2.61 -8.30
C ARG A 38 15.36 -3.46 -9.05
N SER A 39 14.10 -3.36 -8.62
CA SER A 39 13.02 -4.09 -9.28
C SER A 39 12.82 -3.56 -10.70
N LEU A 40 12.93 -4.47 -11.68
CA LEU A 40 12.63 -4.18 -13.09
C LEU A 40 11.20 -4.55 -13.48
N VAL A 41 10.40 -5.00 -12.51
CA VAL A 41 9.02 -5.42 -12.76
C VAL A 41 8.16 -4.18 -13.01
N ASN A 42 7.42 -4.19 -14.12
CA ASN A 42 6.46 -3.12 -14.40
C ASN A 42 5.33 -3.18 -13.37
N THR A 43 5.18 -2.10 -12.61
CA THR A 43 4.22 -2.01 -11.50
C THR A 43 3.35 -0.77 -11.64
N ARG A 44 2.04 -0.93 -11.48
CA ARG A 44 1.11 0.18 -11.31
C ARG A 44 0.79 0.34 -9.83
N LEU A 45 1.35 1.37 -9.21
CA LEU A 45 1.11 1.68 -7.81
C LEU A 45 -0.19 2.48 -7.66
N THR A 46 -1.00 2.16 -6.66
CA THR A 46 -2.19 2.93 -6.33
C THR A 46 -2.44 2.89 -4.82
N THR A 47 -2.40 4.06 -4.18
CA THR A 47 -2.77 4.18 -2.76
C THR A 47 -4.29 4.22 -2.62
N LEU A 48 -4.85 3.18 -2.02
CA LEU A 48 -6.29 3.11 -1.75
C LEU A 48 -6.63 3.78 -0.42
N MET A 49 -5.74 3.67 0.57
CA MET A 49 -5.83 4.28 1.88
C MET A 49 -4.46 4.20 2.58
N MET A 50 -4.33 4.88 3.71
CA MET A 50 -3.18 4.79 4.62
C MET A 50 -3.74 4.60 6.03
N LYS A 51 -4.05 3.36 6.38
CA LYS A 51 -4.77 3.04 7.62
C LYS A 51 -4.06 1.94 8.39
N ASP A 52 -4.21 1.99 9.71
CA ASP A 52 -3.90 0.86 10.55
C ASP A 52 -4.90 -0.27 10.26
N SER A 53 -4.39 -1.50 10.10
CA SER A 53 -5.22 -2.68 9.85
C SER A 53 -6.24 -2.92 10.96
N LEU A 54 -5.91 -2.56 12.21
CA LEU A 54 -6.82 -2.63 13.36
C LEU A 54 -8.03 -1.69 13.22
N LEU A 55 -7.89 -0.62 12.43
CA LEU A 55 -8.95 0.36 12.21
C LEU A 55 -9.74 0.10 10.93
N MET A 56 -9.39 -0.93 10.13
CA MET A 56 -10.06 -1.19 8.87
C MET A 56 -11.50 -1.65 9.02
N THR A 57 -12.39 -0.99 8.27
CA THR A 57 -13.82 -1.25 8.25
C THR A 57 -14.20 -2.18 7.08
N GLU A 58 -15.45 -2.64 7.09
CA GLU A 58 -16.04 -3.33 5.93
C GLU A 58 -16.01 -2.47 4.66
N SER A 59 -16.21 -1.15 4.78
CA SER A 59 -16.15 -0.23 3.64
C SER A 59 -14.75 -0.21 3.02
N ASP A 60 -13.72 -0.22 3.85
CA ASP A 60 -12.32 -0.26 3.43
C ASP A 60 -12.02 -1.56 2.67
N ARG A 61 -12.47 -2.71 3.21
CA ARG A 61 -12.32 -4.01 2.54
C ARG A 61 -13.04 -4.07 1.19
N LYS A 62 -14.26 -3.51 1.10
CA LYS A 62 -15.01 -3.41 -0.16
C LYS A 62 -14.27 -2.52 -1.17
N LYS A 63 -13.64 -1.43 -0.73
CA LYS A 63 -12.82 -0.57 -1.59
C LYS A 63 -11.64 -1.34 -2.20
N ILE A 64 -10.94 -2.15 -1.40
CA ILE A 64 -9.87 -3.04 -1.88
C ILE A 64 -10.41 -4.05 -2.89
N ALA A 65 -11.48 -4.78 -2.53
CA ALA A 65 -12.06 -5.79 -3.43
C ALA A 65 -12.50 -5.19 -4.77
N ASN A 66 -13.11 -4.00 -4.75
CA ASN A 66 -13.50 -3.28 -5.96
C ASN A 66 -12.31 -2.77 -6.77
N ALA A 67 -11.19 -2.43 -6.13
CA ALA A 67 -9.95 -2.10 -6.84
C ALA A 67 -9.38 -3.34 -7.54
N CYS A 68 -9.35 -4.48 -6.86
CA CYS A 68 -8.87 -5.75 -7.44
C CYS A 68 -9.70 -6.18 -8.65
N LYS A 69 -11.04 -6.15 -8.55
CA LYS A 69 -11.93 -6.52 -9.67
C LYS A 69 -11.77 -5.63 -10.90
N ARG A 70 -11.32 -4.40 -10.74
CA ARG A 70 -11.13 -3.42 -11.83
C ARG A 70 -9.71 -3.38 -12.36
N ALA A 71 -8.77 -4.08 -11.74
CA ALA A 71 -7.39 -4.11 -12.18
C ALA A 71 -7.28 -4.91 -13.49
N PRO A 72 -6.73 -4.32 -14.57
CA PRO A 72 -6.46 -5.06 -15.81
C PRO A 72 -5.26 -6.01 -15.68
N GLU A 73 -4.45 -5.88 -14.63
CA GLU A 73 -3.28 -6.71 -14.39
C GLU A 73 -3.64 -8.14 -13.97
N SER A 74 -2.86 -9.11 -14.46
CA SER A 74 -3.04 -10.53 -14.13
C SER A 74 -2.52 -10.90 -12.74
N ALA A 75 -1.78 -9.99 -12.09
CA ALA A 75 -1.24 -10.18 -10.74
C ALA A 75 -1.43 -8.90 -9.92
N ILE A 76 -1.75 -9.08 -8.65
CA ILE A 76 -2.03 -8.01 -7.69
C ILE A 76 -1.26 -8.28 -6.40
N VAL A 77 -0.61 -7.25 -5.88
CA VAL A 77 0.00 -7.21 -4.54
C VAL A 77 -0.71 -6.15 -3.72
N ILE A 78 -0.97 -6.43 -2.45
CA ILE A 78 -1.59 -5.47 -1.53
C ILE A 78 -0.64 -5.32 -0.34
N THR A 79 -0.20 -4.09 -0.05
CA THR A 79 0.53 -3.81 1.20
C THR A 79 -0.49 -3.48 2.29
N HIS A 80 -0.31 -4.08 3.46
CA HIS A 80 -1.29 -4.07 4.54
C HIS A 80 -0.66 -4.14 5.93
#